data_AF-A0A4Y9ZZ06-F1
#
_entry.id   AF-A0A4Y9ZZ06-F1
#
_cell.length_a   1.000
_cell.length_b   1.000
_cell.length_c   1.000
_cell.angle_alpha   90.00
_cell.angle_beta   90.00
_cell.angle_gamma   90.00
#
_symmetry.space_group_name_H-M   'P 1'
#
loop_
_entity.id
_entity.type
_entity.pdbx_description
1 polymer ?
#
loop_
_entity_poly.entity_id
_entity_poly.type
_entity_poly.pdbx_seq_one_letter_code
_entity_poly.pdbx_strand_id
1 'polypeptide(L)'
;MVHVSWRSRHRHELDIGDPNVSPEKDISTFASTPMDNAAAVNLSMAYSCLLCPGYEYAILPLDAIWYLAGSRGVSAQSMARYTPGEIGDQLRRSVSHTGRSLKFLVALTAVLFSLSQSAASPVPAHDILETRAADTCHPDEAIALLRGYSASGHNHFYTTSVVEMENAVASGYYTSEGITGLVFSGPVESNMEPLYRLYNVRAVDHFYTTSLSERDNAAAQYGYVYEGVAAYIYASQICGSVPLLRGYSASVVDHFYTTSVAEMENAIAYAGYVSEGITGYVLPA
;
A
#
# COMPACT_ATOMS: atom_id res chain seq x y z
N MET A 1 -31.19 -51.58 -36.28
CA MET A 1 -32.13 -52.20 -37.24
C MET A 1 -33.14 -51.12 -37.62
N VAL A 2 -32.77 -50.13 -38.43
CA VAL A 2 -32.71 -50.17 -39.91
C VAL A 2 -34.05 -50.59 -40.52
N HIS A 3 -34.81 -49.61 -41.01
CA HIS A 3 -35.43 -49.70 -42.33
C HIS A 3 -35.68 -48.30 -42.91
N VAL A 4 -35.21 -48.10 -44.13
CA VAL A 4 -35.44 -46.90 -44.96
C VAL A 4 -36.56 -47.23 -45.96
N SER A 5 -37.40 -46.25 -46.31
CA SER A 5 -38.17 -46.32 -47.56
C SER A 5 -38.42 -44.92 -48.13
N TRP A 6 -38.19 -44.78 -49.43
CA TRP A 6 -38.30 -43.55 -50.21
C TRP A 6 -39.70 -43.37 -50.82
N ARG A 7 -40.14 -42.12 -51.00
CA ARG A 7 -40.94 -41.74 -52.19
C ARG A 7 -40.80 -40.26 -52.53
N SER A 8 -40.69 -39.98 -53.82
CA SER A 8 -40.40 -38.66 -54.38
C SER A 8 -41.64 -37.86 -54.74
N ARG A 9 -41.49 -36.53 -54.81
CA ARG A 9 -41.97 -35.75 -55.96
C ARG A 9 -41.29 -34.38 -56.06
N HIS A 10 -40.91 -34.00 -57.28
CA HIS A 10 -40.32 -32.70 -57.59
C HIS A 10 -41.37 -31.58 -57.62
N ARG A 11 -40.93 -30.36 -57.31
CA ARG A 11 -41.27 -29.17 -58.10
C ARG A 11 -40.08 -28.18 -58.05
N HIS A 12 -39.79 -27.57 -59.19
CA HIS A 12 -38.74 -26.57 -59.38
C HIS A 12 -39.09 -25.26 -58.66
N GLU A 13 -38.09 -24.45 -58.25
CA GLU A 13 -37.84 -23.16 -58.89
C GLU A 13 -36.41 -22.65 -58.61
N LEU A 14 -35.73 -22.20 -59.67
CA LEU A 14 -34.57 -21.27 -59.75
C LEU A 14 -33.39 -21.37 -58.76
N ASP A 15 -32.27 -21.87 -59.27
CA ASP A 15 -30.91 -21.61 -58.77
C ASP A 15 -30.04 -21.13 -59.95
N ILE A 16 -29.18 -20.12 -59.76
CA ILE A 16 -28.36 -19.50 -60.83
C ILE A 16 -26.87 -19.61 -60.48
N GLY A 17 -26.20 -20.55 -61.15
CA GLY A 17 -24.80 -20.45 -61.61
C GLY A 17 -23.70 -20.03 -60.63
N ASP A 18 -23.16 -21.00 -59.87
CA ASP A 18 -21.88 -21.73 -60.12
C ASP A 18 -20.64 -20.97 -60.72
N PRO A 19 -19.38 -21.48 -60.63
CA PRO A 19 -18.44 -21.03 -59.59
C PRO A 19 -16.99 -20.77 -60.10
N ASN A 20 -16.04 -20.58 -59.17
CA ASN A 20 -14.60 -20.86 -59.27
C ASN A 20 -13.76 -20.28 -60.44
N VAL A 21 -12.97 -19.24 -60.15
CA VAL A 21 -11.54 -19.18 -60.56
C VAL A 21 -10.68 -18.54 -59.46
N SER A 22 -9.58 -19.21 -59.12
CA SER A 22 -8.35 -18.71 -58.48
C SER A 22 -7.15 -19.42 -59.17
N PRO A 23 -5.86 -19.18 -58.88
CA PRO A 23 -5.20 -18.28 -57.90
C PRO A 23 -4.00 -17.48 -58.49
N GLU A 24 -3.04 -17.05 -57.63
CA GLU A 24 -1.64 -16.61 -57.95
C GLU A 24 -1.44 -15.22 -58.66
N LYS A 25 -0.37 -14.41 -58.45
CA LYS A 25 0.81 -14.40 -57.53
C LYS A 25 1.52 -13.01 -57.55
N ASP A 26 2.64 -12.91 -56.82
CA ASP A 26 3.74 -11.92 -56.84
C ASP A 26 3.52 -10.61 -56.04
N ILE A 27 4.22 -10.34 -54.91
CA ILE A 27 5.67 -10.34 -54.56
C ILE A 27 6.40 -9.05 -54.97
N SER A 28 6.68 -8.20 -53.97
CA SER A 28 7.95 -7.48 -53.88
C SER A 28 8.31 -7.19 -52.41
N THR A 29 9.32 -7.89 -51.92
CA THR A 29 9.98 -7.71 -50.61
C THR A 29 10.78 -6.40 -50.52
N PHE A 30 10.95 -5.84 -49.32
CA PHE A 30 12.27 -5.33 -48.88
C PHE A 30 12.45 -5.31 -47.35
N ALA A 31 13.71 -5.37 -46.94
CA ALA A 31 14.19 -5.51 -45.55
C ALA A 31 15.60 -4.86 -45.47
N SER A 32 16.14 -4.39 -44.33
CA SER A 32 15.71 -4.45 -42.92
C SER A 32 16.39 -3.31 -42.10
N THR A 33 16.17 -3.32 -40.78
CA THR A 33 17.06 -2.95 -39.64
C THR A 33 18.48 -2.39 -39.94
N PRO A 34 19.07 -1.50 -39.09
CA PRO A 34 18.96 -1.57 -37.62
C PRO A 34 18.85 -0.24 -36.84
N MET A 35 18.95 -0.36 -35.51
CA MET A 35 18.80 0.66 -34.46
C MET A 35 19.84 1.78 -34.53
N ASP A 36 19.49 2.97 -34.01
CA ASP A 36 20.42 3.71 -33.15
C ASP A 36 19.70 4.63 -32.16
N ASN A 37 20.40 4.96 -31.05
CA ASN A 37 19.83 5.62 -29.87
C ASN A 37 20.03 7.14 -29.89
N ALA A 38 19.01 7.92 -29.52
CA ALA A 38 19.19 9.25 -28.92
C ALA A 38 17.93 9.74 -28.18
N ALA A 39 18.08 10.12 -26.92
CA ALA A 39 17.02 10.76 -26.15
C ALA A 39 16.82 12.22 -26.59
N ALA A 40 15.59 12.59 -26.96
CA ALA A 40 15.19 13.98 -27.17
C ALA A 40 14.45 14.48 -25.91
N VAL A 41 15.20 14.89 -24.88
CA VAL A 41 14.63 15.58 -23.71
C VAL A 41 14.31 17.01 -24.12
N ASN A 42 13.02 17.33 -24.20
CA ASN A 42 12.57 18.69 -24.51
C ASN A 42 12.66 19.58 -23.27
N LEU A 43 13.36 20.71 -23.39
CA LEU A 43 13.68 21.62 -22.30
C LEU A 43 12.85 22.90 -22.39
N SER A 44 11.78 23.02 -21.62
CA SER A 44 11.01 24.24 -21.28
C SER A 44 9.81 23.82 -20.42
N MET A 45 9.37 24.50 -19.36
CA MET A 45 9.58 25.89 -18.95
C MET A 45 9.58 25.98 -17.42
N ALA A 46 10.45 26.83 -16.84
CA ALA A 46 10.39 27.15 -15.42
C ALA A 46 9.36 28.26 -15.17
N TYR A 47 8.58 28.17 -14.07
CA TYR A 47 8.05 29.34 -13.39
C TYR A 47 8.20 29.21 -11.88
N SER A 48 8.56 30.32 -11.25
CA SER A 48 9.08 30.39 -9.90
C SER A 48 8.01 30.24 -8.83
N CYS A 49 8.39 29.69 -7.67
CA CYS A 49 7.96 30.25 -6.40
C CYS A 49 9.21 30.67 -5.62
N LEU A 50 9.33 31.97 -5.36
CA LEU A 50 10.44 32.59 -4.65
C LEU A 50 10.00 32.88 -3.20
N LEU A 51 10.95 32.91 -2.27
CA LEU A 51 10.83 33.37 -0.86
C LEU A 51 10.35 32.36 0.21
N CYS A 52 11.27 31.53 0.68
CA CYS A 52 11.39 31.17 2.11
C CYS A 52 12.87 31.26 2.51
N PRO A 53 13.30 32.22 3.34
CA PRO A 53 14.68 32.30 3.81
C PRO A 53 14.88 31.47 5.09
N GLY A 54 15.95 30.67 5.15
CA GLY A 54 16.47 30.16 6.44
C GLY A 54 16.67 28.65 6.57
N TYR A 55 17.49 28.04 5.71
CA TYR A 55 18.24 26.83 6.06
C TYR A 55 19.48 26.69 5.15
N GLU A 56 20.65 26.53 5.76
CA GLU A 56 21.87 26.14 5.05
C GLU A 56 21.86 24.64 4.80
N TYR A 57 21.90 24.23 3.52
CA TYR A 57 22.23 22.86 3.14
C TYR A 57 23.62 22.83 2.51
N ALA A 58 24.58 22.22 3.22
CA ALA A 58 25.89 21.93 2.67
C ALA A 58 25.79 20.72 1.73
N ILE A 59 26.09 20.95 0.45
CA ILE A 59 26.32 19.89 -0.53
C ILE A 59 27.75 19.37 -0.33
N LEU A 60 27.91 18.06 -0.08
CA LEU A 60 29.21 17.38 -0.14
C LEU A 60 29.22 16.40 -1.32
N PRO A 61 30.21 16.47 -2.22
CA PRO A 61 30.38 15.51 -3.32
C PRO A 61 31.03 14.19 -2.86
N LEU A 62 30.95 13.17 -3.71
CA LEU A 62 31.56 11.84 -3.47
C LEU A 62 33.03 11.80 -3.94
N ASP A 63 33.97 11.73 -2.99
CA ASP A 63 35.30 11.14 -3.24
C ASP A 63 36.14 10.95 -1.96
N ALA A 64 36.61 9.71 -1.73
CA ALA A 64 37.98 9.32 -1.38
C ALA A 64 38.05 7.97 -0.63
N ILE A 65 39.09 7.19 -0.95
CA ILE A 65 39.33 5.81 -0.49
C ILE A 65 40.65 5.74 0.29
N TRP A 66 40.67 4.97 1.40
CA TRP A 66 41.82 4.50 2.21
C TRP A 66 42.96 5.49 2.58
N TYR A 67 43.16 5.71 3.89
CA TYR A 67 44.45 5.44 4.56
C TYR A 67 44.29 5.50 6.09
N LEU A 68 44.63 4.42 6.81
CA LEU A 68 44.84 4.43 8.26
C LEU A 68 46.32 4.19 8.55
N ALA A 69 46.98 5.14 9.21
CA ALA A 69 48.37 5.01 9.66
C ALA A 69 48.48 5.47 11.12
N GLY A 70 48.97 4.56 11.96
CA GLY A 70 48.84 4.60 13.42
C GLY A 70 49.56 5.71 14.17
N SER A 71 49.28 5.75 15.47
CA SER A 71 50.22 6.22 16.49
C SER A 71 50.32 5.17 17.62
N ARG A 72 51.54 5.01 18.15
CA ARG A 72 51.92 4.07 19.22
C ARG A 72 51.38 4.62 20.56
N GLY A 73 51.08 3.86 21.61
CA GLY A 73 51.21 2.42 21.87
C GLY A 73 51.58 2.21 23.36
N VAL A 74 50.75 1.51 24.14
CA VAL A 74 51.05 1.07 25.52
C VAL A 74 50.54 -0.36 25.71
N SER A 75 51.27 -1.16 26.49
CA SER A 75 51.15 -2.62 26.60
C SER A 75 49.88 -3.13 27.26
N ALA A 76 49.34 -4.24 26.73
CA ALA A 76 48.31 -5.05 27.38
C ALA A 76 48.89 -6.02 28.41
N GLN A 77 48.16 -6.27 29.51
CA GLN A 77 48.22 -7.55 30.24
C GLN A 77 46.98 -7.79 31.12
N SER A 78 46.64 -9.07 31.27
CA SER A 78 45.63 -9.66 32.19
C SER A 78 44.14 -9.51 31.83
N MET A 79 43.52 -10.64 31.45
CA MET A 79 42.06 -10.81 31.41
C MET A 79 41.55 -11.37 32.75
N ALA A 80 40.49 -10.77 33.31
CA ALA A 80 39.59 -11.46 34.23
C ALA A 80 38.19 -10.82 34.28
N ARG A 81 37.19 -11.56 33.75
CA ARG A 81 35.77 -11.64 34.15
C ARG A 81 35.09 -10.37 34.70
N TYR A 82 34.06 -9.89 34.00
CA TYR A 82 32.89 -9.30 34.65
C TYR A 82 31.60 -9.84 34.01
N THR A 83 30.65 -10.24 34.86
CA THR A 83 29.29 -10.66 34.48
C THR A 83 28.32 -9.48 34.58
N PRO A 84 27.18 -9.48 33.85
CA PRO A 84 26.29 -8.32 33.83
C PRO A 84 25.56 -8.10 35.17
N GLY A 85 25.71 -6.90 35.72
CA GLY A 85 25.01 -6.41 36.91
C GLY A 85 25.49 -4.98 37.22
N GLU A 86 24.60 -4.15 37.77
CA GLU A 86 24.91 -2.81 38.31
C GLU A 86 25.23 -1.68 37.30
N ILE A 87 24.20 -1.22 36.57
CA ILE A 87 23.98 0.24 36.41
C ILE A 87 22.59 0.56 36.92
N GLY A 88 22.49 0.77 38.24
CA GLY A 88 21.20 0.91 38.92
C GLY A 88 21.27 1.48 40.33
N ASP A 89 22.33 2.22 40.69
CA ASP A 89 22.42 2.80 42.05
C ASP A 89 23.25 4.11 42.11
N GLN A 90 22.83 5.14 41.38
CA GLN A 90 23.32 6.53 41.51
C GLN A 90 22.19 7.55 41.31
N LEU A 91 21.09 7.48 42.10
CA LEU A 91 20.13 8.62 42.28
C LEU A 91 19.06 8.42 43.39
N ARG A 92 19.39 7.81 44.54
CA ARG A 92 18.44 7.72 45.69
C ARG A 92 19.07 7.82 47.08
N ARG A 93 19.78 8.92 47.40
CA ARG A 93 20.14 9.28 48.80
C ARG A 93 20.14 10.80 49.06
N SER A 94 18.96 11.35 49.37
CA SER A 94 18.71 12.65 50.01
C SER A 94 17.19 12.80 50.20
N VAL A 95 16.59 13.14 51.34
CA VAL A 95 17.05 13.34 52.72
C VAL A 95 15.91 12.87 53.64
N SER A 96 16.23 12.21 54.76
CA SER A 96 15.24 11.91 55.81
C SER A 96 15.86 11.95 57.20
N HIS A 97 15.76 13.09 57.88
CA HIS A 97 15.61 13.21 59.34
C HIS A 97 15.60 14.67 59.77
N THR A 98 14.46 15.12 60.31
CA THR A 98 14.38 15.80 61.61
C THR A 98 12.91 15.98 61.96
N GLY A 99 12.54 15.57 63.17
CA GLY A 99 11.21 15.85 63.72
C GLY A 99 11.31 15.92 65.24
N ARG A 100 10.73 16.97 65.83
CA ARG A 100 10.39 17.03 67.26
C ARG A 100 9.43 18.19 67.56
N SER A 101 8.17 17.83 67.74
CA SER A 101 7.26 18.28 68.82
C SER A 101 7.26 19.75 69.26
N LEU A 102 6.12 20.42 69.03
CA LEU A 102 5.44 21.14 70.13
C LEU A 102 3.91 21.11 69.95
N LYS A 103 3.16 20.96 71.05
CA LYS A 103 1.68 21.07 71.13
C LYS A 103 1.32 22.22 72.09
N PHE A 104 0.02 22.51 72.26
CA PHE A 104 -0.61 23.58 73.07
C PHE A 104 -0.69 24.97 72.37
N LEU A 105 -1.76 25.78 72.45
CA LEU A 105 -3.19 25.60 72.84
C LEU A 105 -4.02 26.88 72.49
N VAL A 106 -5.36 26.79 72.41
CA VAL A 106 -6.40 27.87 72.62
C VAL A 106 -6.81 28.86 71.49
N ALA A 107 -8.10 28.77 71.11
CA ALA A 107 -9.12 29.81 70.80
C ALA A 107 -9.22 30.64 69.48
N LEU A 108 -10.39 30.45 68.84
CA LEU A 108 -11.46 31.45 68.59
C LEU A 108 -11.27 32.58 67.55
N THR A 109 -11.98 32.47 66.42
CA THR A 109 -12.95 33.45 65.86
C THR A 109 -13.58 32.81 64.59
N ALA A 110 -14.85 32.39 64.60
CA ALA A 110 -16.06 33.20 64.50
C ALA A 110 -16.39 33.69 63.06
N VAL A 111 -17.07 32.80 62.32
CA VAL A 111 -18.08 33.03 61.26
C VAL A 111 -18.21 34.45 60.69
N LEU A 112 -17.87 34.60 59.40
CA LEU A 112 -18.55 35.56 58.51
C LEU A 112 -18.93 34.86 57.19
N PHE A 113 -20.20 34.47 57.11
CA PHE A 113 -20.80 33.79 55.96
C PHE A 113 -21.22 34.83 54.91
N SER A 114 -20.32 35.16 53.98
CA SER A 114 -20.58 36.13 52.92
C SER A 114 -21.30 35.49 51.74
N LEU A 115 -22.60 35.78 51.60
CA LEU A 115 -23.44 35.36 50.47
C LEU A 115 -23.05 36.11 49.18
N SER A 116 -22.11 35.54 48.41
CA SER A 116 -21.91 35.92 47.01
C SER A 116 -22.98 35.26 46.13
N GLN A 117 -24.13 35.94 45.93
CA GLN A 117 -25.11 35.54 44.93
C GLN A 117 -24.61 35.92 43.53
N SER A 118 -23.94 34.98 42.86
CA SER A 118 -23.61 35.09 41.44
C SER A 118 -24.86 34.80 40.61
N ALA A 119 -25.56 35.85 40.16
CA ALA A 119 -26.66 35.71 39.21
C ALA A 119 -26.10 35.33 37.83
N ALA A 120 -26.10 34.03 37.51
CA ALA A 120 -25.78 33.55 36.18
C ALA A 120 -26.95 33.83 35.24
N SER A 121 -26.73 34.67 34.22
CA SER A 121 -27.70 34.84 33.13
C SER A 121 -27.79 33.57 32.29
N PRO A 122 -28.99 33.14 31.86
CA PRO A 122 -29.11 32.02 30.93
C PRO A 122 -28.56 32.44 29.56
N VAL A 123 -27.39 31.90 29.19
CA VAL A 123 -26.93 31.93 27.81
C VAL A 123 -27.84 30.98 27.02
N PRO A 124 -28.47 31.42 25.91
CA PRO A 124 -29.23 30.50 25.07
C PRO A 124 -28.27 29.46 24.50
N ALA A 125 -28.55 28.18 24.77
CA ALA A 125 -27.81 27.08 24.18
C ALA A 125 -28.07 27.07 22.66
N HIS A 126 -27.10 27.58 21.90
CA HIS A 126 -27.07 27.38 20.46
C HIS A 126 -26.65 25.94 20.19
N ASP A 127 -27.66 25.12 19.89
CA ASP A 127 -27.59 23.68 19.72
C ASP A 127 -26.91 23.29 18.39
N ILE A 128 -25.61 23.62 18.26
CA ILE A 128 -24.79 23.39 17.05
C ILE A 128 -23.39 22.88 17.45
N LEU A 129 -23.29 22.04 18.48
CA LEU A 129 -22.02 21.45 18.94
C LEU A 129 -22.07 19.94 19.23
N GLU A 130 -23.07 19.20 18.73
CA GLU A 130 -23.12 17.74 18.86
C GLU A 130 -23.51 17.03 17.54
N THR A 131 -22.91 17.45 16.42
CA THR A 131 -23.00 16.73 15.12
C THR A 131 -21.71 16.86 14.30
N ARG A 132 -20.55 16.86 14.97
CA ARG A 132 -19.21 17.00 14.36
C ARG A 132 -18.18 15.98 14.88
N ALA A 133 -18.65 14.82 15.33
CA ALA A 133 -17.81 13.73 15.83
C ALA A 133 -18.14 12.37 15.18
N ALA A 134 -18.67 12.39 13.95
CA ALA A 134 -19.23 11.20 13.27
C ALA A 134 -18.77 11.02 11.81
N ASP A 135 -17.65 11.63 11.41
CA ASP A 135 -17.06 11.52 10.05
C ASP A 135 -15.54 11.21 10.10
N THR A 136 -15.07 10.50 11.13
CA THR A 136 -13.65 10.16 11.35
C THR A 136 -13.17 8.99 10.47
N CYS A 137 -13.54 9.01 9.20
CA CYS A 137 -13.42 7.88 8.27
C CYS A 137 -13.26 8.28 6.79
N HIS A 138 -13.67 9.49 6.40
CA HIS A 138 -13.53 10.04 5.04
C HIS A 138 -14.05 9.13 3.89
N PRO A 139 -15.19 8.42 4.03
CA PRO A 139 -15.66 7.48 2.99
C PRO A 139 -16.01 8.18 1.66
N ASP A 140 -16.22 9.49 1.67
CA ASP A 140 -16.42 10.37 0.52
C ASP A 140 -15.13 10.68 -0.26
N GLU A 141 -13.96 10.48 0.35
CA GLU A 141 -12.64 10.60 -0.31
C GLU A 141 -12.11 9.26 -0.84
N ALA A 142 -12.83 8.16 -0.60
CA ALA A 142 -12.42 6.82 -1.00
C ALA A 142 -12.68 6.54 -2.49
N ILE A 143 -11.75 5.83 -3.13
CA ILE A 143 -11.75 5.45 -4.54
C ILE A 143 -11.60 3.94 -4.72
N ALA A 144 -12.09 3.40 -5.83
CA ALA A 144 -12.07 1.96 -6.08
C ALA A 144 -10.65 1.40 -6.28
N LEU A 145 -10.31 0.31 -5.58
CA LEU A 145 -9.19 -0.56 -5.92
C LEU A 145 -9.68 -1.61 -6.92
N LEU A 146 -9.42 -1.38 -8.20
CA LEU A 146 -9.78 -2.27 -9.30
C LEU A 146 -8.84 -3.47 -9.34
N ARG A 147 -9.38 -4.67 -9.54
CA ARG A 147 -8.62 -5.92 -9.75
C ARG A 147 -8.70 -6.36 -11.20
N GLY A 148 -7.59 -6.84 -11.73
CA GLY A 148 -7.52 -7.53 -13.02
C GLY A 148 -6.68 -8.80 -12.92
N TYR A 149 -7.08 -9.82 -13.66
CA TYR A 149 -6.43 -11.13 -13.68
C TYR A 149 -5.99 -11.52 -15.10
N SER A 150 -4.77 -12.05 -15.22
CA SER A 150 -4.24 -12.62 -16.45
C SER A 150 -4.16 -14.13 -16.34
N ALA A 151 -5.05 -14.84 -17.02
CA ALA A 151 -5.03 -16.31 -17.04
C ALA A 151 -3.79 -16.90 -17.74
N SER A 152 -3.09 -16.12 -18.58
CA SER A 152 -1.88 -16.53 -19.29
C SER A 152 -0.59 -16.20 -18.52
N GLY A 153 -0.58 -15.12 -17.74
CA GLY A 153 0.51 -14.80 -16.81
C GLY A 153 0.34 -15.42 -15.41
N HIS A 154 -0.84 -15.98 -15.12
CA HIS A 154 -1.31 -16.36 -13.78
C HIS A 154 -1.32 -15.21 -12.75
N ASN A 155 -1.24 -13.97 -13.20
CA ASN A 155 -1.01 -12.78 -12.38
C ASN A 155 -2.29 -12.00 -12.06
N HIS A 156 -2.43 -11.57 -10.81
CA HIS A 156 -3.34 -10.52 -10.39
C HIS A 156 -2.65 -9.15 -10.37
N PHE A 157 -3.36 -8.08 -10.73
CA PHE A 157 -2.89 -6.72 -10.49
C PHE A 157 -4.03 -5.83 -9.99
N TYR A 158 -3.63 -4.80 -9.26
CA TYR A 158 -4.50 -3.88 -8.53
C TYR A 158 -4.13 -2.44 -8.84
N THR A 159 -5.13 -1.62 -9.14
CA THR A 159 -4.94 -0.21 -9.48
C THR A 159 -6.12 0.66 -9.09
N THR A 160 -5.84 1.91 -8.76
CA THR A 160 -6.82 2.99 -8.60
C THR A 160 -7.06 3.74 -9.93
N SER A 161 -6.26 3.46 -10.97
CA SER A 161 -6.36 4.08 -12.29
C SER A 161 -7.29 3.29 -13.21
N VAL A 162 -8.48 3.85 -13.47
CA VAL A 162 -9.42 3.32 -14.47
C VAL A 162 -8.73 3.18 -15.84
N VAL A 163 -7.89 4.15 -16.22
CA VAL A 163 -7.17 4.15 -17.50
C VAL A 163 -6.12 3.03 -17.56
N GLU A 164 -5.47 2.67 -16.45
CA GLU A 164 -4.55 1.53 -16.42
C GLU A 164 -5.33 0.21 -16.60
N MET A 165 -6.48 0.06 -15.93
CA MET A 165 -7.36 -1.11 -16.08
C MET A 165 -7.93 -1.23 -17.50
N GLU A 166 -8.43 -0.13 -18.09
CA GLU A 166 -8.95 -0.10 -19.46
C GLU A 166 -7.88 -0.47 -20.49
N ASN A 167 -6.66 0.06 -20.36
CA ASN A 167 -5.54 -0.30 -21.25
C ASN A 167 -5.12 -1.78 -21.07
N ALA A 168 -5.08 -2.27 -19.83
CA ALA A 168 -4.77 -3.66 -19.52
C ALA A 168 -5.79 -4.63 -20.16
N VAL A 169 -7.09 -4.32 -20.07
CA VAL A 169 -8.17 -5.09 -20.71
C VAL A 169 -8.12 -4.95 -22.24
N ALA A 170 -7.92 -3.74 -22.77
CA ALA A 170 -7.85 -3.49 -24.21
C ALA A 170 -6.65 -4.18 -24.89
N SER A 171 -5.57 -4.47 -24.14
CA SER A 171 -4.44 -5.27 -24.62
C SER A 171 -4.80 -6.76 -24.86
N GLY A 172 -5.92 -7.23 -24.29
CA GLY A 172 -6.32 -8.64 -24.28
C GLY A 172 -5.55 -9.53 -23.30
N TYR A 173 -4.59 -8.97 -22.54
CA TYR A 173 -3.76 -9.73 -21.60
C TYR A 173 -4.40 -9.90 -20.21
N TYR A 174 -5.28 -8.97 -19.80
CA TYR A 174 -6.02 -9.00 -18.54
C TYR A 174 -7.53 -9.02 -18.75
N THR A 175 -8.25 -9.66 -17.83
CA THR A 175 -9.70 -9.48 -17.65
C THR A 175 -9.91 -8.71 -16.35
N SER A 176 -10.81 -7.72 -16.33
CA SER A 176 -11.17 -7.02 -15.09
C SER A 176 -12.10 -7.90 -14.24
N GLU A 177 -11.82 -7.97 -12.94
CA GLU A 177 -12.59 -8.74 -11.95
C GLU A 177 -13.40 -7.83 -11.01
N GLY A 178 -13.46 -6.52 -11.31
CA GLY A 178 -14.24 -5.55 -10.55
C GLY A 178 -13.46 -4.86 -9.43
N ILE A 179 -14.17 -4.46 -8.37
CA ILE A 179 -13.63 -3.68 -7.25
C ILE A 179 -13.36 -4.62 -6.06
N THR A 180 -12.14 -4.60 -5.53
CA THR A 180 -11.76 -5.40 -4.33
C THR A 180 -12.16 -4.72 -3.02
N GLY A 181 -12.17 -3.40 -3.01
CA GLY A 181 -12.51 -2.53 -1.88
C GLY A 181 -12.30 -1.06 -2.26
N LEU A 182 -12.62 -0.14 -1.36
CA LEU A 182 -12.33 1.29 -1.51
C LEU A 182 -11.13 1.68 -0.65
N VAL A 183 -10.26 2.50 -1.24
CA VAL A 183 -8.92 2.89 -0.76
C VAL A 183 -8.70 4.38 -1.02
N PHE A 184 -7.57 4.94 -0.60
CA PHE A 184 -7.33 6.38 -0.69
C PHE A 184 -6.14 6.71 -1.61
N SER A 185 -6.18 7.84 -2.31
CA SER A 185 -5.06 8.32 -3.14
C SER A 185 -3.94 9.00 -2.34
N GLY A 186 -4.24 9.39 -1.10
CA GLY A 186 -3.32 9.99 -0.14
C GLY A 186 -3.76 9.68 1.30
N PRO A 187 -2.93 9.96 2.31
CA PRO A 187 -3.31 9.78 3.70
C PRO A 187 -4.23 10.92 4.13
N VAL A 188 -5.52 10.63 4.33
CA VAL A 188 -6.53 11.61 4.81
C VAL A 188 -6.63 11.65 6.34
N GLU A 189 -6.08 10.63 7.02
CA GLU A 189 -5.97 10.55 8.48
C GLU A 189 -4.69 9.83 8.93
N SER A 190 -4.42 9.81 10.24
CA SER A 190 -3.17 9.30 10.81
C SER A 190 -3.03 7.78 10.90
N ASN A 191 -4.12 7.01 10.72
CA ASN A 191 -4.12 5.54 10.80
C ASN A 191 -3.96 4.89 9.41
N MET A 192 -3.45 5.63 8.42
CA MET A 192 -3.24 5.15 7.05
C MET A 192 -1.77 4.83 6.76
N GLU A 193 -1.56 3.70 6.09
CA GLU A 193 -0.26 3.26 5.59
C GLU A 193 -0.29 3.18 4.05
N PRO A 194 0.83 3.50 3.37
CA PRO A 194 0.95 3.36 1.93
C PRO A 194 1.01 1.88 1.53
N LEU A 195 0.19 1.49 0.56
CA LEU A 195 0.28 0.21 -0.13
C LEU A 195 1.27 0.36 -1.29
N TYR A 196 2.52 -0.06 -1.07
CA TYR A 196 3.56 -0.09 -2.10
C TYR A 196 3.24 -1.13 -3.17
N ARG A 197 3.41 -0.78 -4.44
CA ARG A 197 3.34 -1.69 -5.58
C ARG A 197 4.73 -1.96 -6.13
N LEU A 198 5.00 -3.22 -6.43
CA LEU A 198 6.19 -3.66 -7.13
C LEU A 198 5.82 -4.67 -8.23
N TYR A 199 6.64 -4.76 -9.27
CA TYR A 199 6.44 -5.69 -10.37
C TYR A 199 7.72 -6.46 -10.71
N ASN A 200 7.61 -7.78 -10.93
CA ASN A 200 8.71 -8.62 -11.38
C ASN A 200 8.43 -9.15 -12.78
N VAL A 201 9.04 -8.53 -13.79
CA VAL A 201 8.85 -8.87 -15.22
C VAL A 201 9.27 -10.31 -15.60
N ARG A 202 10.06 -11.00 -14.76
CA ARG A 202 10.49 -12.39 -15.02
C ARG A 202 9.54 -13.42 -14.44
N ALA A 203 8.97 -13.13 -13.26
CA ALA A 203 7.90 -13.91 -12.67
C ALA A 203 6.54 -13.60 -13.32
N VAL A 204 6.40 -12.38 -13.86
CA VAL A 204 5.14 -11.74 -14.27
C VAL A 204 4.23 -11.46 -13.05
N ASP A 205 4.80 -11.25 -11.86
CA ASP A 205 4.07 -11.03 -10.60
C ASP A 205 3.98 -9.55 -10.20
N HIS A 206 2.82 -9.10 -9.74
CA HIS A 206 2.65 -7.84 -9.01
C HIS A 206 2.53 -8.07 -7.51
N PHE A 207 3.46 -7.50 -6.77
CA PHE A 207 3.55 -7.63 -5.33
C PHE A 207 3.15 -6.32 -4.63
N TYR A 208 2.29 -6.42 -3.62
CA TYR A 208 1.79 -5.30 -2.82
C TYR A 208 2.03 -5.48 -1.33
N THR A 209 2.54 -4.43 -0.66
CA THR A 209 2.82 -4.48 0.78
C THR A 209 2.77 -3.10 1.42
N THR A 210 2.35 -3.04 2.69
CA THR A 210 2.51 -1.89 3.59
C THR A 210 3.89 -1.86 4.27
N SER A 211 4.60 -3.00 4.28
CA SER A 211 5.90 -3.13 4.93
C SER A 211 7.02 -2.57 4.06
N LEU A 212 7.61 -1.47 4.53
CA LEU A 212 8.78 -0.82 3.92
C LEU A 212 9.96 -1.79 3.76
N SER A 213 10.22 -2.63 4.77
CA SER A 213 11.33 -3.59 4.73
C SER A 213 11.06 -4.76 3.79
N GLU A 214 9.80 -5.17 3.63
CA GLU A 214 9.41 -6.22 2.68
C GLU A 214 9.54 -5.72 1.24
N ARG A 215 9.10 -4.49 0.94
CA ARG A 215 9.34 -3.80 -0.33
C ARG A 215 10.83 -3.75 -0.67
N ASP A 216 11.65 -3.26 0.27
CA ASP A 216 13.09 -3.09 0.04
C ASP A 216 13.80 -4.43 -0.15
N ASN A 217 13.36 -5.46 0.57
CA ASN A 217 13.85 -6.83 0.42
C ASN A 217 13.46 -7.45 -0.93
N ALA A 218 12.20 -7.31 -1.34
CA ALA A 218 11.69 -7.75 -2.64
C ALA A 218 12.48 -7.13 -3.81
N ALA A 219 12.75 -5.83 -3.74
CA ALA A 219 13.55 -5.12 -4.74
C ALA A 219 15.03 -5.54 -4.73
N ALA A 220 15.65 -5.66 -3.55
CA ALA A 220 17.08 -5.96 -3.45
C ALA A 220 17.45 -7.42 -3.74
N GLN A 221 16.57 -8.38 -3.44
CA GLN A 221 16.91 -9.81 -3.45
C GLN A 221 16.09 -10.65 -4.45
N TYR A 222 14.86 -10.24 -4.77
CA TYR A 222 13.91 -11.07 -5.53
C TYR A 222 13.61 -10.53 -6.95
N GLY A 223 14.24 -9.42 -7.35
CA GLY A 223 14.17 -8.89 -8.71
C GLY A 223 12.91 -8.11 -9.04
N TYR A 224 12.16 -7.68 -8.02
CA TYR A 224 11.04 -6.76 -8.19
C TYR A 224 11.52 -5.33 -8.46
N VAL A 225 10.79 -4.59 -9.27
CA VAL A 225 10.96 -3.15 -9.47
C VAL A 225 9.87 -2.43 -8.69
N TYR A 226 10.25 -1.46 -7.84
CA TYR A 226 9.28 -0.63 -7.12
C TYR A 226 8.62 0.36 -8.09
N GLU A 227 7.29 0.34 -8.15
CA GLU A 227 6.50 1.16 -9.08
C GLU A 227 5.85 2.38 -8.42
N GLY A 228 5.84 2.44 -7.09
CA GLY A 228 5.27 3.55 -6.33
C GLY A 228 4.29 3.12 -5.24
N VAL A 229 3.54 4.08 -4.70
CA VAL A 229 2.40 3.83 -3.82
C VAL A 229 1.16 3.70 -4.70
N ALA A 230 0.48 2.55 -4.67
CA ALA A 230 -0.74 2.33 -5.44
C ALA A 230 -1.98 2.95 -4.79
N ALA A 231 -2.00 2.95 -3.46
CA ALA A 231 -3.06 3.50 -2.63
C ALA A 231 -2.59 3.68 -1.17
N TYR A 232 -3.44 4.27 -0.33
CA TYR A 232 -3.35 4.27 1.12
C TYR A 232 -4.50 3.45 1.69
N ILE A 233 -4.23 2.66 2.72
CA ILE A 233 -5.18 1.77 3.40
C ILE A 233 -5.05 1.92 4.92
N TYR A 234 -6.05 1.54 5.70
CA TYR A 234 -5.96 1.64 7.16
C TYR A 234 -5.03 0.57 7.73
N ALA A 235 -4.18 0.93 8.70
CA ALA A 235 -3.31 0.02 9.44
C ALA A 235 -4.09 -0.85 10.46
N SER A 236 -5.26 -0.38 10.90
CA SER A 236 -6.11 -1.05 11.88
C SER A 236 -7.58 -1.00 11.49
N GLN A 237 -8.38 -1.97 11.97
CA GLN A 237 -9.79 -2.10 11.61
C GLN A 237 -10.64 -1.01 12.27
N ILE A 238 -10.95 0.04 11.51
CA ILE A 238 -11.85 1.14 11.89
C ILE A 238 -13.00 1.28 10.89
N CYS A 239 -14.00 2.11 11.16
CA CYS A 239 -14.97 2.56 10.15
C CYS A 239 -15.80 1.48 9.42
N GLY A 240 -15.91 0.26 9.97
CA GLY A 240 -16.52 -0.88 9.27
C GLY A 240 -15.66 -1.44 8.12
N SER A 241 -14.39 -1.06 8.05
CA SER A 241 -13.41 -1.62 7.11
C SER A 241 -13.25 -3.14 7.29
N VAL A 242 -12.87 -3.79 6.20
CA VAL A 242 -12.65 -5.22 6.08
C VAL A 242 -11.17 -5.50 5.81
N PRO A 243 -10.62 -6.63 6.27
CA PRO A 243 -9.21 -6.96 6.03
C PRO A 243 -8.95 -7.20 4.54
N LEU A 244 -7.87 -6.64 4.02
CA LEU A 244 -7.28 -7.02 2.74
C LEU A 244 -6.34 -8.20 2.98
N LEU A 245 -6.82 -9.40 2.70
CA LEU A 245 -6.11 -10.67 2.86
C LEU A 245 -5.14 -10.87 1.69
N ARG A 246 -3.90 -11.27 1.97
CA ARG A 246 -2.90 -11.66 0.97
C ARG A 246 -2.75 -13.17 0.93
N GLY A 247 -2.63 -13.72 -0.28
CA GLY A 247 -2.27 -15.11 -0.52
C GLY A 247 -1.22 -15.21 -1.61
N TYR A 248 -0.30 -16.16 -1.47
CA TYR A 248 0.79 -16.40 -2.40
C TYR A 248 0.78 -17.85 -2.90
N SER A 249 0.97 -18.06 -4.21
CA SER A 249 1.16 -19.39 -4.78
C SER A 249 2.57 -19.54 -5.37
N ALA A 250 3.43 -20.28 -4.68
CA ALA A 250 4.79 -20.57 -5.14
C ALA A 250 4.86 -21.44 -6.42
N SER A 251 3.75 -22.10 -6.81
CA SER A 251 3.69 -22.95 -8.01
C SER A 251 3.49 -22.16 -9.32
N VAL A 252 2.82 -21.01 -9.25
CA VAL A 252 2.65 -20.10 -10.41
C VAL A 252 3.39 -18.77 -10.23
N VAL A 253 3.87 -18.48 -9.02
CA VAL A 253 4.50 -17.23 -8.60
C VAL A 253 3.55 -16.04 -8.78
N ASP A 254 2.44 -16.08 -8.04
CA ASP A 254 1.42 -15.01 -8.00
C ASP A 254 1.08 -14.64 -6.55
N HIS A 255 0.96 -13.33 -6.30
CA HIS A 255 0.31 -12.77 -5.11
C HIS A 255 -1.08 -12.22 -5.47
N PHE A 256 -2.11 -12.72 -4.78
CA PHE A 256 -3.46 -12.17 -4.87
C PHE A 256 -3.95 -11.61 -3.54
N TYR A 257 -4.85 -10.65 -3.66
CA TYR A 257 -5.39 -9.85 -2.57
C TYR A 257 -6.93 -9.84 -2.64
N THR A 258 -7.58 -10.07 -1.51
CA THR A 258 -9.05 -10.12 -1.45
C THR A 258 -9.59 -9.68 -0.10
N THR A 259 -10.79 -9.11 -0.12
CA THR A 259 -11.63 -8.85 1.06
C THR A 259 -12.56 -10.02 1.38
N SER A 260 -12.67 -11.01 0.49
CA SER A 260 -13.52 -12.19 0.63
C SER A 260 -12.76 -13.33 1.31
N VAL A 261 -13.14 -13.62 2.57
CA VAL A 261 -12.65 -14.80 3.30
C VAL A 261 -12.93 -16.09 2.52
N ALA A 262 -14.11 -16.21 1.91
CA ALA A 262 -14.49 -17.38 1.12
C ALA A 262 -13.64 -17.53 -0.16
N GLU A 263 -13.20 -16.44 -0.79
CA GLU A 263 -12.29 -16.52 -1.93
C GLU A 263 -10.90 -17.01 -1.48
N MET A 264 -10.38 -16.48 -0.36
CA MET A 264 -9.13 -16.92 0.25
C MET A 264 -9.17 -18.41 0.64
N GLU A 265 -10.24 -18.87 1.29
CA GLU A 265 -10.43 -20.28 1.66
C GLU A 265 -10.47 -21.21 0.42
N ASN A 266 -11.17 -20.80 -0.64
CA ASN A 266 -11.19 -21.58 -1.90
C ASN A 266 -9.83 -21.59 -2.60
N ALA A 267 -9.09 -20.49 -2.61
CA ALA A 267 -7.76 -20.40 -3.20
C ALA A 267 -6.76 -21.33 -2.48
N ILE A 268 -6.84 -21.40 -1.15
CA ILE A 268 -6.03 -22.31 -0.33
C ILE A 268 -6.42 -23.76 -0.58
N ALA A 269 -7.72 -24.06 -0.56
CA ALA A 269 -8.23 -25.44 -0.66
C ALA A 269 -8.04 -26.05 -2.06
N TYR A 270 -8.11 -25.24 -3.12
CA TYR A 270 -8.27 -25.75 -4.50
C TYR A 270 -7.30 -25.16 -5.53
N ALA A 271 -6.69 -23.99 -5.28
CA ALA A 271 -5.80 -23.32 -6.25
C ALA A 271 -4.31 -23.29 -5.82
N GLY A 272 -3.96 -23.87 -4.67
CA GLY A 272 -2.56 -24.00 -4.24
C GLY A 272 -1.94 -22.69 -3.72
N TYR A 273 -2.74 -21.79 -3.17
CA TYR A 273 -2.26 -20.61 -2.45
C TYR A 273 -2.03 -20.92 -0.97
N VAL A 274 -1.13 -20.17 -0.35
CA VAL A 274 -0.96 -20.09 1.11
C VAL A 274 -1.35 -18.69 1.54
N SER A 275 -2.15 -18.56 2.59
CA SER A 275 -2.45 -17.23 3.16
C SER A 275 -1.22 -16.67 3.86
N GLU A 276 -0.92 -15.41 3.57
CA GLU A 276 0.16 -14.65 4.21
C GLU A 276 -0.38 -13.63 5.23
N GLY A 277 -1.69 -13.66 5.50
CA GLY A 277 -2.35 -12.83 6.50
C GLY A 277 -2.97 -11.55 5.95
N ILE A 278 -3.07 -10.54 6.81
CA ILE A 278 -3.73 -9.25 6.53
C ILE A 278 -2.67 -8.23 6.13
N THR A 279 -2.80 -7.62 4.95
CA THR A 279 -1.92 -6.53 4.49
C THR A 279 -2.32 -5.17 5.08
N GLY A 280 -3.61 -4.99 5.35
CA GLY A 280 -4.21 -3.82 5.99
C GLY A 280 -5.73 -3.91 5.91
N TYR A 281 -6.43 -2.79 6.08
CA TYR A 281 -7.90 -2.75 6.04
C TYR A 281 -8.40 -1.70 5.03
N VAL A 282 -9.43 -2.07 4.28
CA VAL A 282 -10.04 -1.25 3.23
C VAL A 282 -11.54 -1.11 3.48
N LEU A 283 -12.17 -0.06 2.97
CA LEU A 283 -13.64 0.02 3.03
C LEU A 283 -14.24 -1.03 2.07
N PRO A 284 -15.38 -1.67 2.42
CA PRO A 284 -16.06 -2.59 1.52
C PRO A 284 -16.54 -1.87 0.24
N ALA A 285 -16.59 -2.62 -0.86
CA ALA A 285 -17.09 -2.17 -2.17
C ALA A 285 -18.61 -2.34 -2.32
#